data_AF-A0A317GZ02-F1
#
_entry.id   AF-A0A317GZ02-F1
#
_cell.length_a   1.000
_cell.length_b   1.000
_cell.length_c   1.000
_cell.angle_alpha   90.00
_cell.angle_beta   90.00
_cell.angle_gamma   90.00
#
_symmetry.space_group_name_H-M   'P 1'
#
loop_
_entity.id
_entity.type
_entity.pdbx_description
1 polymer ?
#
loop_
_entity_poly.entity_id
_entity_poly.type
_entity_poly.pdbx_seq_one_letter_code
_entity_poly.pdbx_strand_id
1 'polypeptide(L)' 'MKATRVLQKLGQSLWLDNITRALLKTGRLRHYIDEFSVTGLTSNPTIFDHAIRSGDYDDAIKSKL' A
#
# COMPACT_ATOMS: atom_id res chain seq x y z
N MET A 1 14.31 7.82 -16.93
CA MET A 1 14.47 7.08 -15.67
C MET A 1 13.59 7.75 -14.62
N LYS A 2 12.74 7.01 -13.89
CA LYS A 2 11.85 7.62 -12.88
C LYS A 2 12.68 8.14 -11.70
N ALA A 3 12.27 9.27 -11.11
CA ALA A 3 12.95 9.88 -9.97
C ALA A 3 13.12 8.91 -8.81
N THR A 4 12.12 8.06 -8.56
CA THR A 4 12.16 7.06 -7.50
C THR A 4 13.27 6.01 -7.67
N ARG A 5 13.56 5.61 -8.91
CA ARG A 5 14.68 4.71 -9.23
C ARG A 5 16.04 5.40 -9.07
N VAL A 6 16.11 6.72 -9.26
CA VAL A 6 17.33 7.49 -8.96
C VAL A 6 17.58 7.49 -7.46
N LEU A 7 16.57 7.77 -6.64
CA LEU A 7 16.69 7.73 -5.18
C LEU A 7 17.10 6.34 -4.66
N GLN A 8 16.51 5.28 -5.20
CA GLN A 8 16.90 3.90 -4.88
C GLN A 8 18.39 3.65 -5.18
N LYS A 9 18.89 4.09 -6.35
CA LYS A 9 20.32 3.96 -6.71
C LYS A 9 21.25 4.76 -5.80
N LEU A 10 20.76 5.84 -5.19
CA LEU A 10 21.49 6.62 -4.19
C LEU A 10 21.42 5.99 -2.79
N GLY A 11 20.76 4.83 -2.63
CA GLY A 11 20.64 4.12 -1.36
C GLY A 11 19.43 4.54 -0.51
N GLN A 12 18.55 5.42 -1.00
CA GLN A 12 17.35 5.82 -0.28
C GLN A 12 16.20 4.84 -0.56
N SER A 13 15.62 4.29 0.51
CA SER A 13 14.45 3.41 0.44
C SER A 13 13.15 4.21 0.46
N LEU A 14 12.25 3.97 -0.50
CA LEU A 14 10.96 4.64 -0.60
C LEU A 14 9.85 3.76 -0.05
N TRP A 15 9.04 4.35 0.82
CA TRP A 15 7.94 3.66 1.49
C TRP A 15 6.61 4.30 1.12
N LEU A 16 5.58 3.48 0.94
CA LEU A 16 4.21 3.93 0.71
C LEU A 16 3.48 4.12 2.05
N ASP A 17 3.03 5.34 2.34
CA ASP A 17 2.26 5.62 3.56
C ASP A 17 0.76 5.36 3.39
N ASN A 18 0.41 4.15 2.97
CA ASN A 18 -0.97 3.69 2.84
C ASN A 18 -1.03 2.18 2.71
N ILE A 19 -2.10 1.57 3.23
CA ILE A 19 -2.46 0.18 2.96
C ILE A 19 -3.97 0.01 2.90
N THR A 20 -4.46 -0.65 1.84
CA THR A 20 -5.87 -1.04 1.68
C THR A 20 -5.98 -2.44 1.09
N ARG A 21 -7.12 -3.11 1.26
CA ARG A 21 -7.35 -4.42 0.65
C ARG A 21 -7.31 -4.38 -0.87
N ALA A 22 -7.86 -3.31 -1.47
CA ALA A 22 -7.76 -3.08 -2.91
C ALA A 22 -6.31 -2.97 -3.38
N LEU A 23 -5.45 -2.23 -2.66
CA LEU A 23 -4.02 -2.11 -2.99
C LEU A 23 -3.33 -3.48 -3.08
N LEU A 24 -3.67 -4.40 -2.16
CA LEU A 24 -3.10 -5.75 -2.11
C LEU A 24 -3.69 -6.69 -3.17
N LYS A 25 -5.00 -6.62 -3.42
CA LYS A 25 -5.70 -7.60 -4.29
C LYS A 25 -5.65 -7.27 -5.78
N THR A 26 -5.48 -6.00 -6.14
CA THR A 26 -5.61 -5.53 -7.54
C THR A 26 -4.28 -5.47 -8.30
N GLY A 27 -3.18 -5.92 -7.69
CA GLY A 27 -1.84 -5.81 -8.28
C GLY A 27 -1.25 -4.39 -8.21
N ARG A 28 -1.95 -3.41 -7.64
CA ARG A 28 -1.45 -2.03 -7.48
C ARG A 28 -0.17 -1.96 -6.66
N LEU A 29 -0.05 -2.74 -5.57
CA LEU A 29 1.20 -2.79 -4.80
C LEU A 29 2.37 -3.32 -5.63
N ARG A 30 2.13 -4.40 -6.41
CA ARG A 30 3.15 -4.96 -7.32
C ARG A 30 3.60 -3.91 -8.33
N HIS A 31 2.65 -3.20 -8.94
CA HIS A 31 2.97 -2.09 -9.82
C HIS A 31 3.84 -1.04 -9.13
N TYR A 32 3.54 -0.62 -7.90
CA TYR A 32 4.39 0.34 -7.17
C TYR A 32 5.81 -0.17 -6.89
N ILE A 33 5.97 -1.45 -6.60
CA ILE A 33 7.30 -2.06 -6.43
C ILE A 33 8.07 -2.00 -7.75
N ASP A 34 7.49 -2.55 -8.82
CA ASP A 34 8.17 -2.75 -10.11
C ASP A 34 8.47 -1.42 -10.80
N GLU A 35 7.47 -0.52 -10.79
CA GLU A 35 7.49 0.72 -11.55
C GLU A 35 7.98 1.93 -10.77
N PHE A 36 7.88 1.90 -9.44
CA PHE A 36 8.22 3.06 -8.60
C PHE A 36 9.26 2.74 -7.54
N SER A 37 9.85 1.54 -7.51
CA SER A 37 10.93 1.19 -6.58
C SER A 37 10.52 1.37 -5.11
N VAL A 38 9.24 1.15 -4.81
CA VAL A 38 8.73 1.09 -3.43
C VAL A 38 9.26 -0.18 -2.77
N THR A 39 9.82 -0.04 -1.57
CA THR A 39 10.46 -1.13 -0.82
C THR A 39 9.80 -1.43 0.52
N GLY A 40 8.87 -0.58 0.95
CA GLY A 40 8.14 -0.74 2.20
C GLY A 40 6.81 -0.01 2.16
N LEU A 41 5.99 -0.24 3.19
CA LEU A 41 4.77 0.51 3.41
C LEU A 41 4.51 0.66 4.90
N THR A 42 3.71 1.65 5.26
CA THR A 42 3.27 1.91 6.63
C THR A 42 1.76 1.91 6.73
N SER A 43 1.31 1.59 7.92
CA SER A 43 -0.07 1.75 8.36
C SER A 43 -0.07 2.51 9.68
N ASN A 44 -1.20 3.11 9.99
CA ASN A 44 -1.49 3.69 11.30
C ASN A 44 -3.02 3.61 11.53
N PRO A 45 -3.53 3.93 12.73
CA PRO A 45 -4.96 3.84 13.02
C PRO A 45 -5.85 4.62 12.04
N THR A 46 -5.45 5.83 11.64
CA THR A 46 -6.21 6.65 10.67
C THR A 46 -6.26 6.02 9.28
N ILE A 47 -5.15 5.43 8.81
CA ILE A 47 -5.11 4.70 7.53
C ILE A 47 -6.09 3.52 7.57
N PHE A 48 -6.12 2.75 8.67
CA PHE A 48 -7.07 1.65 8.80
C PHE A 48 -8.51 2.11 8.90
N ASP A 49 -8.82 3.19 9.64
CA ASP A 49 -10.17 3.76 9.68
C ASP A 49 -10.67 4.08 8.26
N HIS A 50 -9.84 4.78 7.48
CA HIS A 50 -10.18 5.13 6.11
C HIS A 50 -10.31 3.90 5.21
N ALA A 51 -9.42 2.91 5.35
CA ALA A 51 -9.47 1.69 4.55
C ALA A 51 -10.70 0.83 4.85
N ILE A 52 -11.12 0.74 6.11
CA ILE A 52 -12.30 -0.06 6.52
C ILE A 52 -13.58 0.58 5.99
N ARG A 53 -13.66 1.92 5.98
CA ARG A 53 -14.82 2.68 5.48
C ARG A 53 -15.06 2.52 3.97
N SER A 54 -14.14 1.90 3.21
CA SER A 54 -14.37 1.59 1.79
C SER A 54 -15.39 0.47 1.56
N GLY A 55 -15.75 -0.30 2.59
CA GLY A 55 -16.60 -1.49 2.49
C GLY A 55 -15.86 -2.77 2.07
N ASP A 56 -14.59 -2.68 1.65
CA ASP A 56 -13.79 -3.84 1.22
C ASP A 56 -13.58 -4.90 2.32
N TYR A 57 -13.83 -4.52 3.58
CA TYR A 57 -13.63 -5.35 4.75
C TYR A 57 -14.95 -5.92 5.31
N ASP A 58 -16.11 -5.48 4.81
CA ASP A 58 -17.42 -5.77 5.38
C ASP A 58 -17.69 -7.28 5.49
N ASP A 59 -17.48 -8.04 4.43
CA ASP A 59 -17.73 -9.49 4.43
C ASP A 59 -16.83 -10.21 5.44
N ALA A 60 -15.56 -9.79 5.53
CA ALA A 60 -14.61 -10.36 6.48
C ALA A 60 -15.02 -10.04 7.92
N ILE A 61 -15.49 -8.82 8.19
CA ILE A 61 -15.98 -8.40 9.51
C ILE A 61 -17.24 -9.18 9.87
N LYS A 62 -18.24 -9.24 8.97
CA LYS A 62 -19.49 -9.98 9.17
C LYS A 62 -19.25 -11.46 9.45
N SER A 63 -18.26 -12.08 8.82
CA SER A 63 -17.91 -13.50 9.05
C SER A 63 -17.33 -13.82 10.44
N LYS A 64 -17.05 -12.79 11.24
CA LYS A 64 -16.48 -12.92 12.60
C LYS A 64 -17.48 -12.58 13.70
N LEU A 65 -18.69 -12.16 13.32
CA LEU A 65 -19.84 -11.99 14.20
C LEU A 65 -20.65 -13.29 14.22
#